data_AF-A0A7W0YYE9-F1
#
_entry.id   AF-A0A7W0YYE9-F1
#
_cell.length_a   1.000
_cell.length_b   1.000
_cell.length_c   1.000
_cell.angle_alpha   90.00
_cell.angle_beta   90.00
_cell.angle_gamma   90.00
#
_symmetry.space_group_name_H-M   'P 1'
#
loop_
_entity.id
_entity.type
_entity.pdbx_description
1 polymer ?
#
loop_
_entity_poly.entity_id
_entity_poly.type
_entity_poly.pdbx_seq_one_letter_code
_entity_poly.pdbx_strand_id
1 'polypeptide(L)' 'PEVIRARLDVFNEEVEPLLDFYRELGLLVTVDASGSPEEVWVELRAILDSR' A
#
# COMPACT_ATOMS: atom_id res chain seq x y z
N PRO A 1 -19.79 5.67 12.85
CA PRO A 1 -18.66 4.82 13.30
C PRO A 1 -18.62 3.46 12.61
N GLU A 2 -19.73 2.71 12.58
CA GLU A 2 -19.78 1.36 11.98
C GLU A 2 -19.44 1.32 10.48
N VAL A 3 -19.94 2.27 9.67
CA VAL A 3 -19.74 2.25 8.21
C VAL A 3 -18.26 2.40 7.81
N ILE A 4 -17.48 3.21 8.53
CA ILE A 4 -16.04 3.36 8.25
C ILE A 4 -15.30 2.07 8.57
N ARG A 5 -15.66 1.42 9.68
CA ARG A 5 -15.07 0.15 10.08
C ARG A 5 -15.35 -0.95 9.07
N ALA A 6 -16.61 -1.10 8.65
CA ALA A 6 -16.99 -2.06 7.63
C ALA A 6 -16.23 -1.86 6.30
N ARG A 7 -15.96 -0.61 5.90
CA ARG A 7 -15.15 -0.33 4.70
C ARG A 7 -13.69 -0.76 4.86
N LEU A 8 -13.10 -0.55 6.04
CA LEU A 8 -11.73 -0.97 6.32
C LEU A 8 -11.62 -2.49 6.42
N ASP A 9 -12.60 -3.15 7.04
CA ASP A 9 -12.63 -4.61 7.16
C ASP A 9 -12.72 -5.27 5.78
N VAL A 10 -13.64 -4.81 4.91
CA VAL A 10 -13.74 -5.28 3.52
C VAL A 10 -12.45 -5.01 2.73
N PHE A 11 -11.87 -3.81 2.88
CA PHE A 11 -10.60 -3.51 2.23
C PHE A 11 -9.51 -4.49 2.66
N ASN A 12 -9.37 -4.77 3.95
CA ASN A 12 -8.37 -5.71 4.44
C ASN A 12 -8.62 -7.13 3.92
N GLU A 13 -9.87 -7.62 4.00
CA GLU A 13 -10.24 -8.96 3.53
C GLU A 13 -9.98 -9.17 2.02
N GLU A 14 -10.23 -8.15 1.20
CA GLU A 14 -10.04 -8.25 -0.26
C GLU A 14 -8.60 -7.95 -0.70
N VAL A 15 -7.88 -7.07 0.02
CA VAL A 15 -6.55 -6.60 -0.38
C VAL A 15 -5.44 -7.53 0.13
N GLU A 16 -5.60 -8.15 1.29
CA GLU A 16 -4.57 -9.02 1.87
C GLU A 16 -4.20 -10.20 0.95
N PRO A 17 -5.15 -10.95 0.35
CA PRO A 17 -4.81 -12.01 -0.61
C PRO A 17 -4.09 -11.49 -1.86
N LEU A 18 -4.39 -10.27 -2.30
CA LEU A 18 -3.75 -9.66 -3.46
C LEU A 18 -2.31 -9.23 -3.13
N LEU A 19 -2.08 -8.70 -1.93
CA LEU A 19 -0.76 -8.35 -1.44
C LEU A 19 0.12 -9.60 -1.33
N ASP A 20 -0.42 -10.70 -0.81
CA ASP A 20 0.28 -11.98 -0.73
C ASP A 20 0.73 -12.46 -2.11
N PHE A 21 -0.16 -12.43 -3.10
CA PHE A 21 0.16 -12.79 -4.48
C PHE A 21 1.34 -11.96 -5.05
N TYR A 22 1.32 -10.63 -4.91
CA TYR A 22 2.43 -9.79 -5.39
C TYR A 22 3.72 -9.92 -4.57
N ARG A 23 3.60 -10.29 -3.29
CA ARG A 23 4.76 -10.56 -2.43
C ARG A 23 5.47 -11.84 -2.86
N GLU A 24 4.73 -12.90 -3.17
CA GLU A 24 5.28 -14.15 -3.70
C GLU A 24 5.97 -13.97 -5.05
N LEU A 25 5.46 -13.08 -5.90
CA LEU A 25 6.10 -12.70 -7.16
C LEU A 25 7.34 -11.81 -7.00
N GLY A 26 7.64 -11.31 -5.79
CA GLY A 26 8.72 -10.37 -5.53
C GLY A 26 8.50 -8.97 -6.15
N LEU A 27 7.26 -8.66 -6.56
CA LEU A 27 6.91 -7.41 -7.23
C LEU A 27 6.43 -6.33 -6.26
N LEU A 28 5.89 -6.73 -5.11
CA LEU A 28 5.35 -5.83 -4.10
C LEU A 28 6.42 -4.90 -3.53
N VAL A 29 6.15 -3.59 -3.56
CA VAL A 29 6.90 -2.58 -2.81
C VAL A 29 5.96 -1.84 -1.88
N THR A 30 6.39 -1.68 -0.64
CA THR A 30 5.68 -0.92 0.39
C THR A 30 6.26 0.49 0.47
N VAL A 31 5.39 1.50 0.52
CA VAL A 31 5.73 2.92 0.68
C VAL A 31 5.04 3.42 1.94
N ASP A 32 5.74 4.17 2.79
CA ASP A 32 5.13 4.77 3.98
C ASP A 32 4.31 6.01 3.57
N ALA A 33 2.99 5.94 3.77
CA ALA A 33 2.07 7.02 3.42
C ALA A 33 1.69 7.93 4.61
N SER A 34 2.39 7.82 5.75
CA SER A 34 2.07 8.59 6.97
C SER A 34 2.60 10.04 6.94
N GLY A 35 3.53 10.36 6.04
CA GLY A 35 4.08 11.70 5.84
C GLY A 35 3.20 12.65 5.03
N SER A 36 3.73 13.82 4.69
CA SER A 36 3.11 14.76 3.76
C SER A 36 3.07 14.20 2.33
N PRO A 37 2.12 14.63 1.48
CA PRO A 37 2.07 14.20 0.08
C PRO A 37 3.38 14.39 -0.68
N GLU A 38 4.12 15.46 -0.39
CA GLU A 38 5.42 15.76 -1.00
C GLU A 38 6.51 14.77 -0.57
N GLU A 39 6.56 14.43 0.73
CA GLU A 39 7.50 13.43 1.26
C GLU A 39 7.25 12.05 0.65
N VAL A 40 5.98 11.63 0.61
CA VAL A 40 5.57 10.35 0.01
C VAL A 40 5.88 10.32 -1.49
N TRP A 41 5.67 11.43 -2.20
CA TRP A 41 6.00 11.53 -3.62
C TRP A 41 7.49 11.35 -3.88
N VAL A 42 8.34 11.98 -3.07
CA VAL A 42 9.81 11.85 -3.18
C VAL A 42 10.24 10.40 -2.92
N GLU A 43 9.71 9.75 -1.88
CA GLU A 43 10.00 8.34 -1.58
C GLU A 43 9.58 7.43 -2.74
N LEU A 44 8.35 7.59 -3.23
CA LEU A 44 7.81 6.82 -4.35
C LEU A 44 8.69 6.95 -5.61
N ARG A 45 9.12 8.16 -5.94
CA ARG A 45 10.00 8.42 -7.09
C ARG A 45 11.35 7.73 -6.93
N ALA A 46 11.97 7.82 -5.75
CA ALA A 46 13.26 7.19 -5.48
C ALA A 46 13.20 5.65 -5.63
N ILE A 47 12.10 5.03 -5.20
CA ILE A 47 11.85 3.60 -5.34
C ILE A 47 11.71 3.20 -6.83
N LEU A 48 10.95 3.97 -7.60
CA LEU A 48 10.71 3.66 -9.02
C LEU A 48 11.93 3.89 -9.89
N ASP A 49 12.72 4.94 -9.60
CA ASP A 49 13.92 5.29 -10.37
C ASP A 49 15.12 4.37 -10.05
N SER A 50 15.07 3.59 -8.96
CA SER A 50 16.12 2.62 -8.56
C SER A 50 15.87 1.18 -9.01
N ARG A 51 14.75 0.93 -9.70
CA ARG A 51 14.41 -0.36 -10.30
C ARG A 51 14.94 -0.54 -11.73
#